data_AF-A0A2V8JSZ2-F1
#
_entry.id   AF-A0A2V8JSZ2-F1
#
_cell.length_a   1.000
_cell.length_b   1.000
_cell.length_c   1.000
_cell.angle_alpha   90.00
_cell.angle_beta   90.00
_cell.angle_gamma   90.00
#
_symmetry.space_group_name_H-M   'P 1'
#
loop_
_entity.id
_entity.type
_entity.pdbx_description
1 polymer ?
#
loop_
_entity_poly.entity_id
_entity_poly.type
_entity_poly.pdbx_seq_one_letter_code
_entity_poly.pdbx_strand_id
1 'polypeptide(L)'
;MSENEHRVEPYLLVNGYRGFNILVYDSRCFALACEEGAFDILKVARNEYRRCFEGLSADEVMAKVEEAADQDVSPRLKERGYSGFDIIECGPMVYALQQGQGEFDLKKFESKEYTRCFVGKSAEEVKKQVDEVAARDLTPCLREHGYRGFNIIECGPMVYALAHDEGAFDLKKLERKEYTRCLVEKTVAEVKRLVDEASAQDLTPWLREQGFRGFNIIECGPLFYALSQDEGAFDLRKFQRKEYRRCFSGRSLNEVKKHVIEVPPIQRSLVYRTLNGLASLMRNREPAAHRDPAQSIRR
;
A
#
# COMPACT_ATOMS: atom_id res chain seq x y z
N MET A 1 42.25 -42.38 51.91
CA MET A 1 41.97 -42.69 50.49
C MET A 1 40.90 -41.71 50.05
N SER A 2 41.30 -40.50 49.65
CA SER A 2 40.38 -39.46 49.19
C SER A 2 40.11 -39.71 47.70
N GLU A 3 38.99 -40.37 47.41
CA GLU A 3 38.47 -40.47 46.05
C GLU A 3 38.15 -39.06 45.56
N ASN A 4 39.02 -38.57 44.69
CA ASN A 4 38.86 -37.30 44.02
C ASN A 4 37.82 -37.52 42.90
N GLU A 5 36.53 -37.50 43.26
CA GLU A 5 35.42 -37.42 42.30
C GLU A 5 35.67 -36.20 41.41
N HIS A 6 36.26 -36.45 40.24
CA HIS A 6 36.35 -35.47 39.18
C HIS A 6 34.93 -35.19 38.72
N ARG A 7 34.29 -34.19 39.33
CA ARG A 7 33.07 -33.58 38.79
C ARG A 7 33.45 -32.97 37.44
N VAL A 8 33.24 -33.74 36.37
CA VAL A 8 33.35 -33.23 35.01
C VAL A 8 32.19 -32.28 34.79
N GLU A 9 32.46 -30.98 34.69
CA GLU A 9 31.41 -30.01 34.36
C GLU A 9 31.05 -30.14 32.87
N PRO A 10 29.75 -30.08 32.53
CA PRO A 10 29.33 -30.05 31.14
C PRO A 10 29.83 -28.77 30.49
N TYR A 11 30.44 -28.87 29.31
CA TYR A 11 30.84 -27.70 28.53
C TYR A 11 30.11 -27.67 27.19
N LEU A 12 29.79 -26.45 26.75
CA LEU A 12 29.14 -26.20 25.47
C LEU A 12 30.17 -26.35 24.34
N LEU A 13 29.91 -27.27 23.42
CA LEU A 13 30.71 -27.48 22.22
C LEU A 13 30.19 -26.64 21.05
N VAL A 14 28.88 -26.63 20.82
CA VAL A 14 28.24 -25.86 19.74
C VAL A 14 26.97 -25.20 20.27
N ASN A 15 26.80 -23.91 19.99
CA ASN A 15 25.62 -23.15 20.36
C ASN A 15 24.63 -23.07 19.19
N GLY A 16 23.37 -23.46 19.40
CA GLY A 16 22.27 -23.22 18.47
C GLY A 16 22.30 -23.97 17.13
N TYR A 17 23.00 -25.11 17.02
CA TYR A 17 22.97 -25.95 15.83
C TYR A 17 21.55 -26.49 15.59
N ARG A 18 20.87 -26.04 14.52
CA ARG A 18 19.47 -26.39 14.20
C ARG A 18 18.49 -26.14 15.38
N GLY A 19 18.79 -25.19 16.26
CA GLY A 19 18.00 -24.94 17.48
C GLY A 19 18.34 -25.85 18.67
N PHE A 20 19.48 -26.53 18.63
CA PHE A 20 20.04 -27.34 19.71
C PHE A 20 21.40 -26.82 20.18
N ASN A 21 21.64 -26.92 21.48
CA ASN A 21 22.95 -26.74 22.09
C ASN A 21 23.63 -28.10 22.21
N ILE A 22 24.83 -28.23 21.63
CA ILE A 22 25.64 -29.43 21.71
C ILE A 22 26.61 -29.29 22.88
N LEU A 23 26.51 -30.20 23.83
CA LEU A 23 27.22 -30.21 25.09
C LEU A 23 28.01 -31.50 25.21
N VAL A 24 29.15 -31.44 25.90
CA VAL A 24 29.93 -32.62 26.24
C VAL A 24 29.93 -32.80 27.75
N TYR A 25 29.55 -33.98 28.21
CA TYR A 25 29.56 -34.37 29.61
C TYR A 25 30.03 -35.82 29.73
N ASP A 26 31.04 -36.05 30.56
CA ASP A 26 31.60 -37.40 30.84
C ASP A 26 31.87 -38.24 29.56
N SER A 27 32.62 -37.67 28.62
CA SER A 27 32.98 -38.29 27.33
C SER A 27 31.79 -38.65 26.42
N ARG A 28 30.60 -38.13 26.71
CA ARG A 28 29.41 -38.21 25.84
C ARG A 28 29.03 -36.84 25.33
N CYS A 29 28.41 -36.83 24.15
CA CYS A 29 27.84 -35.63 23.56
C CYS A 29 26.32 -35.65 23.74
N PHE A 30 25.74 -34.48 23.95
CA PHE A 30 24.31 -34.27 24.13
C PHE A 30 23.86 -33.09 23.27
N ALA A 31 22.76 -33.24 22.53
CA ALA A 31 22.07 -32.12 21.91
C ALA A 31 20.80 -31.84 22.68
N LEU A 32 20.72 -30.65 23.27
CA LEU A 32 19.57 -30.18 24.02
C LEU A 32 18.91 -29.03 23.25
N ALA A 33 17.61 -29.13 22.95
CA ALA A 33 16.90 -28.04 22.28
C ALA A 33 17.02 -26.76 23.12
N CYS A 34 17.30 -25.61 22.47
CA CYS A 34 17.58 -24.35 23.16
C CYS A 34 16.39 -23.89 24.05
N GLU A 35 15.18 -24.34 23.76
CA GLU A 35 13.94 -24.05 24.51
C GLU A 35 13.78 -24.86 25.80
N GLU A 36 14.51 -25.97 25.95
CA GLU A 36 14.44 -26.85 27.14
C GLU A 36 15.22 -26.30 28.35
N GLY A 37 15.99 -25.22 28.14
CA GLY A 37 16.71 -24.50 29.19
C GLY A 37 18.09 -25.08 29.51
N ALA A 38 18.51 -24.97 30.77
CA ALA A 38 19.84 -25.40 31.21
C ALA A 38 19.99 -26.93 31.22
N PHE A 39 21.18 -27.40 30.88
CA PHE A 39 21.54 -28.82 30.89
C PHE A 39 21.68 -29.35 32.32
N ASP A 40 21.01 -30.47 32.60
CA ASP A 40 21.02 -31.19 33.86
C ASP A 40 21.05 -32.69 33.57
N ILE A 41 22.15 -33.34 33.94
CA ILE A 41 22.37 -34.77 33.70
C ILE A 41 21.33 -35.65 34.40
N LEU A 42 20.77 -35.21 35.53
CA LEU A 42 19.74 -35.96 36.25
C LEU A 42 18.43 -35.96 35.46
N LYS A 43 18.13 -34.87 34.75
CA LYS A 43 16.98 -34.78 33.85
C LYS A 43 17.15 -35.65 32.61
N VAL A 44 18.36 -35.72 32.05
CA VAL A 44 18.68 -36.65 30.96
C VAL A 44 18.46 -38.09 31.42
N ALA A 45 19.00 -38.48 32.58
CA ALA A 45 18.87 -39.84 33.10
C ALA A 45 17.42 -40.26 33.40
N ARG A 46 16.55 -39.30 33.75
CA ARG A 46 15.12 -39.52 33.97
C ARG A 46 14.26 -39.34 32.72
N ASN A 47 14.89 -39.04 31.58
CA ASN A 47 14.22 -38.74 30.32
C ASN A 47 13.17 -37.61 30.44
N GLU A 48 13.50 -36.57 31.22
CA GLU A 48 12.61 -35.43 31.48
C GLU A 48 12.65 -34.37 30.37
N TYR A 49 13.69 -34.35 29.54
CA TYR A 49 13.79 -33.46 28.38
C TYR A 49 12.96 -33.99 27.22
N ARG A 50 12.17 -33.13 26.57
CA ARG A 50 11.36 -33.55 25.42
C ARG A 50 12.18 -33.74 24.16
N ARG A 51 13.21 -32.91 23.99
CA ARG A 51 14.10 -32.90 22.82
C ARG A 51 15.55 -32.90 23.26
N CYS A 52 16.04 -34.07 23.68
CA CYS A 52 17.42 -34.32 24.02
C CYS A 52 17.93 -35.58 23.31
N PHE A 53 19.08 -35.48 22.64
CA PHE A 53 19.75 -36.61 21.99
C PHE A 53 21.10 -36.86 22.63
N GLU A 54 21.42 -38.12 22.94
CA GLU A 54 22.73 -38.53 23.43
C GLU A 54 23.51 -39.30 22.36
N GLY A 55 24.85 -39.22 22.40
CA GLY A 55 25.74 -39.96 21.51
C GLY A 55 27.18 -39.96 22.01
N LEU A 56 28.03 -40.75 21.37
CA LEU A 56 29.45 -40.89 21.70
C LEU A 56 30.33 -39.80 21.07
N SER A 57 29.83 -39.14 20.04
CA SER A 57 30.52 -38.01 19.38
C SER A 57 29.56 -36.89 19.02
N ALA A 58 30.12 -35.71 18.78
CA ALA A 58 29.35 -34.56 18.32
C ALA A 58 28.70 -34.85 16.97
N ASP A 59 29.39 -35.55 16.07
CA ASP A 59 28.88 -35.93 14.75
C ASP A 59 27.68 -36.88 14.85
N GLU A 60 27.70 -37.85 15.76
CA GLU A 60 26.57 -38.77 15.98
C GLU A 60 25.33 -38.02 16.45
N VAL A 61 25.52 -37.10 17.40
CA VAL A 61 24.43 -36.28 17.96
C VAL A 61 23.90 -35.29 16.92
N MET A 62 24.79 -34.68 16.13
CA MET A 62 24.40 -33.82 15.01
C MET A 62 23.58 -34.59 13.98
N ALA A 63 23.97 -35.81 13.63
CA ALA A 63 23.20 -36.66 12.73
C ALA A 63 21.79 -36.99 13.27
N LYS A 64 21.66 -37.28 14.58
CA LYS A 64 20.36 -37.48 15.23
C LYS A 64 19.49 -36.22 15.23
N VAL A 65 20.11 -35.05 15.40
CA VAL A 65 19.43 -33.75 15.29
C VAL A 65 18.97 -33.50 13.86
N GLU A 66 19.78 -33.82 12.85
CA GLU A 66 19.39 -33.72 11.44
C GLU A 66 18.24 -34.66 11.10
N GLU A 67 18.30 -35.92 11.52
CA GLU A 67 17.22 -36.90 11.34
C GLU A 67 15.91 -36.44 12.01
N ALA A 68 16.00 -35.89 13.22
CA ALA A 68 14.83 -35.37 13.92
C ALA A 68 14.30 -34.05 13.32
N ALA A 69 15.17 -33.22 12.73
CA ALA A 69 14.78 -32.01 12.02
C ALA A 69 14.09 -32.33 10.69
N ASP A 70 14.54 -33.37 9.98
CA ASP A 70 13.88 -33.89 8.78
C ASP A 70 12.48 -34.45 9.10
N GLN A 71 12.25 -34.89 10.34
CA GLN A 71 10.94 -35.34 10.82
C GLN A 71 10.06 -34.20 11.38
N ASP A 72 10.60 -33.01 11.63
CA ASP A 72 9.85 -31.83 12.13
C ASP A 72 9.10 -31.16 10.97
N VAL A 73 7.91 -31.69 10.67
CA VAL A 73 6.97 -31.20 9.66
C VAL A 73 6.09 -30.04 10.15
N SER A 74 6.61 -29.21 11.06
CA SER A 74 5.90 -28.02 11.52
C SER A 74 6.01 -26.91 10.46
N PRO A 75 4.90 -26.43 9.87
CA PRO A 75 4.96 -25.41 8.83
C PRO A 75 5.36 -24.05 9.40
N ARG A 76 6.38 -23.45 8.79
CA ARG A 76 6.93 -22.15 9.15
C ARG A 76 6.87 -21.22 7.96
N LEU A 77 6.16 -20.11 8.12
CA LEU A 77 6.10 -19.08 7.11
C LEU A 77 7.48 -18.41 6.95
N LYS A 78 8.06 -18.49 5.75
CA LYS A 78 9.37 -17.93 5.43
C LYS A 78 9.27 -16.57 4.74
N GLU A 79 8.29 -16.41 3.85
CA GLU A 79 8.06 -15.17 3.10
C GLU A 79 6.57 -15.02 2.78
N ARG A 80 6.03 -13.80 2.89
CA ARG A 80 4.63 -13.51 2.57
C ARG A 80 4.49 -12.80 1.24
N GLY A 81 3.52 -13.22 0.44
CA GLY A 81 3.03 -12.49 -0.72
C GLY A 81 3.96 -12.45 -1.94
N TYR A 82 4.91 -13.36 -2.05
CA TYR A 82 5.73 -13.51 -3.26
C TYR A 82 4.85 -13.84 -4.46
N SER A 83 4.66 -12.89 -5.37
CA SER A 83 3.75 -13.02 -6.54
C SER A 83 2.32 -13.47 -6.17
N GLY A 84 1.85 -13.11 -4.97
CA GLY A 84 0.54 -13.54 -4.44
C GLY A 84 0.53 -14.90 -3.73
N PHE A 85 1.71 -15.46 -3.43
CA PHE A 85 1.90 -16.72 -2.70
C PHE A 85 2.69 -16.51 -1.41
N ASP A 86 2.32 -17.23 -0.36
CA ASP A 86 3.10 -17.34 0.87
C ASP A 86 4.05 -18.54 0.75
N ILE A 87 5.34 -18.31 1.00
CA ILE A 87 6.38 -19.33 0.99
C ILE A 87 6.53 -19.89 2.41
N ILE A 88 6.28 -21.19 2.56
CA ILE A 88 6.24 -21.90 3.83
C ILE A 88 7.28 -23.04 3.79
N GLU A 89 8.14 -23.10 4.78
CA GLU A 89 9.08 -24.20 4.97
C GLU A 89 8.47 -25.22 5.93
N CYS A 90 8.46 -26.50 5.55
CA CYS A 90 7.85 -27.55 6.35
C CYS A 90 8.66 -28.84 6.20
N GLY A 91 9.44 -29.16 7.23
CA GLY A 91 10.47 -30.21 7.17
C GLY A 91 11.51 -29.91 6.09
N PRO A 92 11.90 -30.89 5.25
CA PRO A 92 12.91 -30.71 4.20
C PRO A 92 12.36 -30.06 2.92
N MET A 93 11.08 -29.70 2.90
CA MET A 93 10.39 -29.18 1.72
C MET A 93 9.95 -27.73 1.93
N VAL A 94 9.92 -26.98 0.84
CA VAL A 94 9.36 -25.64 0.76
C VAL A 94 8.08 -25.70 -0.06
N TYR A 95 7.08 -24.95 0.37
CA TYR A 95 5.75 -24.88 -0.21
C TYR A 95 5.42 -23.43 -0.56
N ALA A 96 4.72 -23.21 -1.68
CA ALA A 96 4.09 -21.94 -1.97
C ALA A 96 2.58 -22.13 -1.95
N LEU A 97 1.90 -21.39 -1.07
CA LEU A 97 0.45 -21.39 -0.95
C LEU A 97 -0.10 -20.07 -1.45
N GLN A 98 -1.06 -20.11 -2.39
CA GLN A 98 -1.71 -18.88 -2.85
C GLN A 98 -2.41 -18.18 -1.68
N GLN A 99 -2.23 -16.87 -1.56
CA GLN A 99 -2.87 -16.09 -0.53
C GLN A 99 -4.41 -16.19 -0.61
N GLY A 100 -5.06 -16.26 0.55
CA GLY A 100 -6.51 -16.41 0.66
C GLY A 100 -7.01 -17.84 0.86
N GLN A 101 -6.12 -18.84 0.92
CA GLN A 101 -6.49 -20.25 1.14
C GLN A 101 -6.44 -20.70 2.60
N GLY A 102 -6.26 -19.75 3.52
CA GLY A 102 -6.17 -20.01 4.95
C GLY A 102 -4.77 -20.44 5.39
N GLU A 103 -4.67 -20.98 6.61
CA GLU A 103 -3.43 -21.50 7.15
C GLU A 103 -2.99 -22.76 6.40
N PHE A 104 -1.67 -22.92 6.26
CA PHE A 104 -1.08 -24.07 5.63
C PHE A 104 -1.12 -25.29 6.55
N ASP A 105 -1.67 -26.39 6.04
CA ASP A 105 -1.80 -27.67 6.69
C ASP A 105 -1.32 -28.76 5.73
N LEU A 106 -0.35 -29.56 6.16
CA LEU A 106 0.24 -30.62 5.35
C LEU A 106 -0.82 -31.64 4.91
N LYS A 107 -1.79 -31.95 5.76
CA LYS A 107 -2.85 -32.92 5.46
C LYS A 107 -3.74 -32.43 4.33
N LYS A 108 -4.07 -31.13 4.34
CA LYS A 108 -4.86 -30.48 3.28
C LYS A 108 -4.11 -30.43 1.95
N PHE A 109 -2.79 -30.28 2.01
CA PHE A 109 -1.95 -30.34 0.83
C PHE A 109 -1.93 -31.76 0.23
N GLU A 110 -1.74 -32.80 1.06
CA GLU A 110 -1.75 -34.20 0.63
C GLU A 110 -3.11 -34.64 0.08
N SER A 111 -4.21 -34.14 0.65
CA SER A 111 -5.57 -34.35 0.15
C SER A 111 -5.92 -33.50 -1.07
N LYS A 112 -5.00 -32.68 -1.58
CA LYS A 112 -5.15 -31.79 -2.75
C LYS A 112 -6.30 -30.79 -2.60
N GLU A 113 -6.56 -30.33 -1.38
CA GLU A 113 -7.59 -29.33 -1.09
C GLU A 113 -7.16 -27.91 -1.46
N TYR A 114 -5.85 -27.64 -1.49
CA TYR A 114 -5.33 -26.36 -1.96
C TYR A 114 -5.36 -26.25 -3.48
N THR A 115 -5.75 -25.08 -3.96
CA THR A 115 -5.69 -24.74 -5.38
C THR A 115 -4.41 -23.97 -5.65
N ARG A 116 -3.68 -24.26 -6.73
CA ARG A 116 -2.41 -23.57 -7.03
C ARG A 116 -1.44 -23.56 -5.83
N CYS A 117 -1.06 -24.75 -5.36
CA CYS A 117 0.02 -24.90 -4.39
C CYS A 117 1.22 -25.57 -5.05
N PHE A 118 2.42 -25.11 -4.74
CA PHE A 118 3.67 -25.65 -5.27
C PHE A 118 4.52 -26.21 -4.15
N VAL A 119 5.35 -27.20 -4.47
CA VAL A 119 6.29 -27.81 -3.53
C VAL A 119 7.64 -27.99 -4.23
N GLY A 120 8.72 -27.84 -3.47
CA GLY A 120 10.09 -27.99 -3.96
C GLY A 120 11.06 -28.21 -2.81
N LYS A 121 12.31 -28.53 -3.14
CA LYS A 121 13.37 -28.79 -2.15
C LYS A 121 14.03 -27.51 -1.65
N SER A 122 13.82 -26.39 -2.33
CA SER A 122 14.31 -25.08 -1.91
C SER A 122 13.31 -23.98 -2.24
N ALA A 123 13.46 -22.83 -1.56
CA ALA A 123 12.64 -21.67 -1.83
C ALA A 123 12.83 -21.15 -3.26
N GLU A 124 14.03 -21.24 -3.81
CA GLU A 124 14.35 -20.82 -5.18
C GLU A 124 13.61 -21.67 -6.22
N GLU A 125 13.55 -22.99 -6.01
CA GLU A 125 12.82 -23.90 -6.90
C GLU A 125 11.32 -23.61 -6.89
N VAL A 126 10.76 -23.41 -5.69
CA VAL A 126 9.34 -23.07 -5.51
C VAL A 126 9.02 -21.71 -6.11
N LYS A 127 9.87 -20.70 -5.90
CA LYS A 127 9.72 -19.37 -6.50
C LYS A 127 9.71 -19.46 -8.02
N LYS A 128 10.59 -20.28 -8.61
CA LYS A 128 10.58 -20.49 -10.06
C LYS A 128 9.27 -21.09 -10.56
N GLN A 129 8.70 -22.07 -9.85
CA GLN A 129 7.39 -22.65 -10.20
C GLN A 129 6.27 -21.60 -10.09
N VAL A 130 6.29 -20.80 -9.03
CA VAL A 130 5.37 -19.67 -8.84
C VAL A 130 5.52 -18.67 -9.98
N ASP A 131 6.74 -18.30 -10.35
CA ASP A 131 7.01 -17.35 -11.42
C ASP A 131 6.57 -17.88 -12.79
N GLU A 132 6.75 -19.18 -13.07
CA GLU A 132 6.25 -19.81 -14.30
C GLU A 132 4.72 -19.79 -14.40
N VAL A 133 4.01 -19.95 -13.28
CA VAL A 133 2.55 -19.88 -13.26
C VAL A 133 2.05 -18.44 -13.25
N ALA A 134 2.68 -17.55 -12.49
CA ALA A 134 2.39 -16.12 -12.50
C ALA A 134 2.67 -15.49 -13.88
N ALA A 135 3.71 -15.94 -14.58
CA ALA A 135 3.98 -15.52 -15.96
C ALA A 135 2.90 -15.97 -16.96
N ARG A 136 2.18 -17.06 -16.65
CA ARG A 136 1.05 -17.56 -17.46
C ARG A 136 -0.29 -16.99 -17.04
N ASP A 137 -0.39 -16.48 -15.80
CA ASP A 137 -1.59 -15.84 -15.30
C ASP A 137 -1.63 -14.37 -15.74
N LEU A 138 -2.17 -14.17 -16.95
CA LEU A 138 -2.38 -12.85 -17.53
C LEU A 138 -3.65 -12.16 -17.01
N THR A 139 -4.23 -12.61 -15.89
CA THR A 139 -5.44 -11.98 -15.35
C THR A 139 -5.16 -10.54 -14.94
N PRO A 140 -5.79 -9.52 -15.58
CA PRO A 140 -5.53 -8.13 -15.24
C PRO A 140 -6.15 -7.76 -13.89
N CYS A 141 -5.33 -7.27 -12.98
CA CYS A 141 -5.72 -6.81 -11.65
C CYS A 141 -5.52 -5.29 -11.55
N LEU A 142 -6.60 -4.53 -11.36
CA LEU A 142 -6.50 -3.10 -11.08
C LEU A 142 -5.86 -2.89 -9.70
N ARG A 143 -4.67 -2.30 -9.66
CA ARG A 143 -3.94 -1.98 -8.42
C ARG A 143 -4.28 -0.59 -7.91
N GLU A 144 -4.35 0.38 -8.82
CA GLU A 144 -4.64 1.76 -8.46
C GLU A 144 -5.44 2.44 -9.56
N HIS A 145 -6.47 3.19 -9.16
CA HIS A 145 -7.33 3.91 -10.07
C HIS A 145 -6.93 5.39 -10.15
N GLY A 146 -6.74 5.89 -11.37
CA GLY A 146 -6.62 7.33 -11.64
C GLY A 146 -5.32 8.03 -11.21
N TYR A 147 -4.23 7.29 -10.96
CA TYR A 147 -2.90 7.87 -10.71
C TYR A 147 -2.47 8.77 -11.87
N ARG A 148 -2.48 10.10 -11.67
CA ARG A 148 -2.22 11.12 -12.71
C ARG A 148 -3.03 10.93 -14.01
N GLY A 149 -4.24 10.38 -13.90
CA GLY A 149 -5.08 10.08 -15.07
C GLY A 149 -4.83 8.72 -15.72
N PHE A 150 -4.01 7.87 -15.10
CA PHE A 150 -3.75 6.49 -15.51
C PHE A 150 -4.28 5.49 -14.47
N ASN A 151 -4.80 4.36 -14.95
CA ASN A 151 -5.09 3.19 -14.15
C ASN A 151 -3.86 2.29 -14.11
N ILE A 152 -3.38 1.96 -12.90
CA ILE A 152 -2.27 1.03 -12.71
C ILE A 152 -2.84 -0.37 -12.57
N ILE A 153 -2.45 -1.25 -13.48
CA ILE A 153 -3.00 -2.59 -13.66
C ILE A 153 -1.84 -3.55 -13.69
N GLU A 154 -1.87 -4.56 -12.83
CA GLU A 154 -0.93 -5.66 -12.86
C GLU A 154 -1.48 -6.80 -13.71
N CYS A 155 -0.67 -7.31 -14.62
CA CYS A 155 -1.03 -8.44 -15.46
C CYS A 155 0.20 -9.32 -15.66
N GLY A 156 0.20 -10.50 -15.04
CA GLY A 156 1.36 -11.38 -14.97
C GLY A 156 2.58 -10.69 -14.33
N PRO A 157 3.77 -10.72 -14.96
CA PRO A 157 4.99 -10.14 -14.41
C PRO A 157 5.14 -8.64 -14.69
N MET A 158 4.14 -8.02 -15.34
CA MET A 158 4.21 -6.64 -15.81
C MET A 158 3.14 -5.79 -15.13
N VAL A 159 3.49 -4.54 -14.90
CA VAL A 159 2.61 -3.48 -14.45
C VAL A 159 2.38 -2.53 -15.61
N TYR A 160 1.11 -2.17 -15.84
CA TYR A 160 0.64 -1.32 -16.92
C TYR A 160 0.01 -0.06 -16.32
N ALA A 161 0.38 1.11 -16.82
CA ALA A 161 -0.39 2.33 -16.63
C ALA A 161 -1.17 2.64 -17.90
N LEU A 162 -2.49 2.46 -17.85
CA LEU A 162 -3.40 2.73 -18.95
C LEU A 162 -4.11 4.07 -18.72
N ALA A 163 -4.00 5.01 -19.65
CA ALA A 163 -4.70 6.28 -19.54
C ALA A 163 -6.22 6.09 -19.48
N HIS A 164 -6.93 6.92 -18.70
CA HIS A 164 -8.36 6.76 -18.47
C HIS A 164 -9.21 6.92 -19.75
N ASP A 165 -8.72 7.69 -20.72
CA ASP A 165 -9.35 7.94 -22.02
C ASP A 165 -9.22 6.75 -23.00
N GLU A 166 -8.36 5.77 -22.72
CA GLU A 166 -8.16 4.56 -23.54
C GLU A 166 -9.24 3.48 -23.33
N GLY A 167 -10.08 3.65 -22.31
CA GLY A 167 -11.16 2.73 -21.95
C GLY A 167 -10.72 1.59 -21.02
N ALA A 168 -11.49 0.50 -21.03
CA ALA A 168 -11.21 -0.67 -20.19
C ALA A 168 -9.98 -1.42 -20.67
N PHE A 169 -9.22 -2.00 -19.72
CA PHE A 169 -8.07 -2.81 -20.04
C PHE A 169 -8.50 -4.19 -20.57
N ASP A 170 -8.03 -4.48 -21.77
CA ASP A 170 -8.27 -5.68 -22.55
C ASP A 170 -6.91 -6.16 -23.11
N LEU A 171 -6.60 -7.43 -22.83
CA LEU A 171 -5.38 -8.12 -23.26
C LEU A 171 -5.26 -8.24 -24.78
N LYS A 172 -6.37 -8.52 -25.48
CA LYS A 172 -6.37 -8.62 -26.94
C LYS A 172 -6.10 -7.26 -27.57
N LYS A 173 -6.59 -6.18 -26.97
CA LYS A 173 -6.30 -4.81 -27.41
C LYS A 173 -4.82 -4.46 -27.16
N LEU A 174 -4.27 -4.92 -26.03
CA LEU A 174 -2.84 -4.77 -25.71
C LEU A 174 -1.94 -5.53 -26.69
N GLU A 175 -2.24 -6.80 -26.99
CA GLU A 175 -1.49 -7.63 -27.93
C GLU A 175 -1.47 -7.04 -29.35
N ARG A 176 -2.59 -6.43 -29.75
CA ARG A 176 -2.71 -5.72 -31.04
C ARG A 176 -2.05 -4.34 -31.04
N LYS A 177 -1.49 -3.90 -29.90
CA LYS A 177 -0.87 -2.57 -29.70
C LYS A 177 -1.82 -1.42 -30.05
N GLU A 178 -3.10 -1.59 -29.74
CA GLU A 178 -4.15 -0.61 -30.03
C GLU A 178 -4.27 0.47 -28.95
N TYR A 179 -3.53 0.36 -27.83
CA TYR A 179 -3.43 1.44 -26.85
C TYR A 179 -2.36 2.44 -27.27
N THR A 180 -2.75 3.71 -27.32
CA THR A 180 -1.85 4.81 -27.67
C THR A 180 -1.13 5.34 -26.43
N ARG A 181 -1.82 5.33 -25.28
CA ARG A 181 -1.32 5.81 -23.98
C ARG A 181 -1.29 4.69 -22.93
N CYS A 182 -0.43 3.70 -23.17
CA CYS A 182 -0.17 2.61 -22.23
C CYS A 182 1.33 2.52 -21.93
N LEU A 183 1.71 2.71 -20.67
CA LEU A 183 3.09 2.55 -20.19
C LEU A 183 3.22 1.19 -19.51
N VAL A 184 4.37 0.54 -19.62
CA VAL A 184 4.60 -0.81 -19.07
C VAL A 184 5.98 -0.91 -18.43
N GLU A 185 6.04 -1.45 -17.21
CA GLU A 185 7.27 -1.78 -16.49
C GLU A 185 7.09 -3.00 -15.58
N LYS A 186 8.16 -3.46 -14.94
CA LYS A 186 8.13 -4.63 -14.05
C LYS A 186 7.57 -4.33 -12.66
N THR A 187 7.63 -3.07 -12.23
CA THR A 187 7.20 -2.67 -10.88
C THR A 187 6.28 -1.45 -10.92
N VAL A 188 5.40 -1.35 -9.91
CA VAL A 188 4.50 -0.19 -9.74
C VAL A 188 5.31 1.11 -9.59
N ALA A 189 6.45 1.08 -8.90
CA ALA A 189 7.29 2.25 -8.70
C ALA A 189 7.87 2.78 -10.02
N GLU A 190 8.34 1.89 -10.90
CA GLU A 190 8.87 2.26 -12.21
C GLU A 190 7.77 2.78 -13.13
N VAL A 191 6.60 2.13 -13.17
CA VAL A 191 5.44 2.62 -13.93
C VAL A 191 5.04 4.02 -13.46
N LYS A 192 4.96 4.26 -12.15
CA LYS A 192 4.61 5.57 -11.60
C LYS A 192 5.62 6.64 -12.03
N ARG A 193 6.91 6.32 -12.02
CA ARG A 193 7.96 7.22 -12.50
C ARG A 193 7.74 7.62 -13.97
N LEU A 194 7.42 6.66 -14.85
CA LEU A 194 7.12 6.95 -16.25
C LEU A 194 5.84 7.78 -16.41
N VAL A 195 4.82 7.49 -15.62
CA VAL A 195 3.58 8.28 -15.61
C VAL A 195 3.85 9.72 -15.18
N ASP A 196 4.66 9.92 -14.14
CA ASP A 196 5.03 11.26 -13.68
C ASP A 196 5.85 12.02 -14.74
N GLU A 197 6.77 11.34 -15.43
CA GLU A 197 7.56 11.92 -16.54
C GLU A 197 6.67 12.29 -17.74
N ALA A 198 5.73 11.41 -18.11
CA ALA A 198 4.77 11.68 -19.18
C ALA A 198 3.80 12.82 -18.80
N SER A 199 3.34 12.85 -17.56
CA SER A 199 2.43 13.88 -17.05
C SER A 199 3.11 15.24 -16.87
N ALA A 200 4.43 15.26 -16.62
CA ALA A 200 5.19 16.51 -16.57
C ALA A 200 5.21 17.23 -17.93
N GLN A 201 5.06 16.49 -19.04
CA GLN A 201 4.99 17.03 -20.40
C GLN A 201 3.55 17.30 -20.85
N ASP A 202 2.55 16.69 -20.21
CA ASP A 202 1.14 16.88 -20.53
C ASP A 202 0.59 18.17 -19.88
N LEU A 203 0.42 19.21 -20.69
CA LEU A 203 -0.16 20.49 -20.29
C LEU A 203 -1.70 20.53 -20.45
N THR A 204 -2.33 19.36 -20.60
CA THR A 204 -3.79 19.29 -20.64
C THR A 204 -4.36 19.58 -19.25
N PRO A 205 -5.35 20.49 -19.12
CA PRO A 205 -5.97 20.79 -17.83
C PRO A 205 -7.05 19.77 -17.46
N TRP A 206 -6.91 19.18 -16.27
CA TRP A 206 -7.82 18.19 -15.70
C TRP A 206 -8.53 18.76 -14.48
N LEU A 207 -9.86 18.81 -14.49
CA LEU A 207 -10.64 19.19 -13.33
C LEU A 207 -10.52 18.10 -12.25
N ARG A 208 -9.92 18.43 -11.10
CA ARG A 208 -9.76 17.52 -9.96
C ARG A 208 -10.85 17.67 -8.92
N GLU A 209 -11.31 18.90 -8.70
CA GLU A 209 -12.36 19.17 -7.72
C GLU A 209 -13.15 20.39 -8.15
N GLN A 210 -14.48 20.32 -8.07
CA GLN A 210 -15.36 21.43 -8.45
C GLN A 210 -15.92 22.11 -7.20
N GLY A 211 -15.89 23.45 -7.18
CA GLY A 211 -16.61 24.25 -6.17
C GLY A 211 -15.99 24.31 -4.77
N PHE A 212 -14.74 23.88 -4.58
CA PHE A 212 -14.03 24.03 -3.30
C PHE A 212 -13.95 25.52 -2.90
N ARG A 213 -14.81 25.94 -1.96
CA ARG A 213 -14.99 27.34 -1.53
C ARG A 213 -15.22 28.32 -2.69
N GLY A 214 -15.91 27.89 -3.73
CA GLY A 214 -16.17 28.69 -4.93
C GLY A 214 -15.04 28.69 -5.97
N PHE A 215 -14.08 27.77 -5.83
CA PHE A 215 -13.01 27.53 -6.80
C PHE A 215 -13.12 26.12 -7.40
N ASN A 216 -12.78 26.01 -8.68
CA ASN A 216 -12.47 24.75 -9.32
C ASN A 216 -10.98 24.49 -9.18
N ILE A 217 -10.60 23.30 -8.71
CA ILE A 217 -9.21 22.86 -8.65
C ILE A 217 -8.90 22.06 -9.90
N ILE A 218 -7.94 22.53 -10.68
CA ILE A 218 -7.47 21.96 -11.93
C ILE A 218 -6.04 21.48 -11.74
N GLU A 219 -5.70 20.30 -12.23
CA GLU A 219 -4.31 19.85 -12.40
C GLU A 219 -3.90 20.07 -13.85
N CYS A 220 -2.74 20.67 -14.08
CA CYS A 220 -2.22 20.89 -15.42
C CYS A 220 -0.68 20.80 -15.36
N GLY A 221 -0.13 19.73 -15.96
CA GLY A 221 1.27 19.36 -15.79
C GLY A 221 1.65 19.12 -14.32
N PRO A 222 2.79 19.63 -13.83
CA PRO A 222 3.25 19.39 -12.46
C PRO A 222 2.56 20.26 -11.40
N LEU A 223 1.60 21.10 -11.79
CA LEU A 223 0.99 22.10 -10.92
C LEU A 223 -0.52 21.90 -10.78
N PHE A 224 -1.02 22.26 -9.62
CA PHE A 224 -2.43 22.44 -9.33
C PHE A 224 -2.78 23.92 -9.41
N TYR A 225 -3.98 24.23 -9.85
CA TYR A 225 -4.53 25.57 -10.02
C TYR A 225 -5.90 25.65 -9.37
N ALA A 226 -6.16 26.65 -8.53
CA ALA A 226 -7.51 26.96 -8.09
C ALA A 226 -8.02 28.16 -8.86
N LEU A 227 -9.00 27.94 -9.75
CA LEU A 227 -9.65 28.97 -10.55
C LEU A 227 -11.04 29.28 -9.98
N SER A 228 -11.32 30.55 -9.70
CA SER A 228 -12.65 30.99 -9.25
C SER A 228 -13.72 30.58 -10.26
N GLN A 229 -14.86 30.07 -9.80
CA GLN A 229 -15.93 29.59 -10.70
C GLN A 229 -16.49 30.67 -11.63
N ASP A 230 -16.41 31.94 -11.21
CA ASP A 230 -16.86 33.10 -11.99
C ASP A 230 -15.88 33.48 -13.14
N GLU A 231 -14.72 32.82 -13.28
CA GLU A 231 -13.67 33.16 -14.26
C GLU A 231 -13.79 32.38 -15.59
N GLY A 232 -14.74 31.46 -15.69
CA GLY A 232 -14.96 30.62 -16.87
C GLY A 232 -14.02 29.40 -16.94
N ALA A 233 -13.76 28.93 -18.16
CA ALA A 233 -12.91 27.75 -18.40
C ALA A 233 -11.43 28.05 -18.14
N PHE A 234 -10.70 27.04 -17.68
CA PHE A 234 -9.27 27.15 -17.45
C PHE A 234 -8.48 27.09 -18.77
N ASP A 235 -7.59 28.07 -18.92
CA ASP A 235 -6.64 28.25 -20.02
C ASP A 235 -5.28 28.63 -19.41
N LEU A 236 -4.27 27.82 -19.69
CA LEU A 236 -2.92 27.98 -19.18
C LEU A 236 -2.25 29.26 -19.68
N ARG A 237 -2.49 29.67 -20.94
CA ARG A 237 -1.93 30.90 -21.51
C ARG A 237 -2.52 32.13 -20.81
N LYS A 238 -3.82 32.10 -20.51
CA LYS A 238 -4.49 33.16 -19.73
C LYS A 238 -3.92 33.27 -18.31
N PHE A 239 -3.60 32.14 -17.68
CA PHE A 239 -2.90 32.13 -16.39
C PHE A 239 -1.49 32.71 -16.48
N GLN A 240 -0.70 32.27 -17.46
CA GLN A 240 0.68 32.77 -17.67
C GLN A 240 0.71 34.28 -17.93
N ARG A 241 -0.31 34.82 -18.61
CA ARG A 241 -0.51 36.25 -18.86
C ARG A 241 -1.11 37.00 -17.66
N LYS A 242 -1.39 36.31 -16.55
CA LYS A 242 -2.00 36.84 -15.32
C LYS A 242 -3.35 37.53 -15.54
N GLU A 243 -4.14 37.00 -16.46
CA GLU A 243 -5.44 37.58 -16.85
C GLU A 243 -6.61 37.08 -15.98
N TYR A 244 -6.40 36.06 -15.14
CA TYR A 244 -7.39 35.69 -14.12
C TYR A 244 -7.30 36.62 -12.91
N ARG A 245 -8.44 37.09 -12.42
CA ARG A 245 -8.50 37.95 -11.22
C ARG A 245 -8.30 37.12 -9.95
N ARG A 246 -8.82 35.89 -9.94
CA ARG A 246 -8.71 34.95 -8.82
C ARG A 246 -8.30 33.57 -9.29
N CYS A 247 -7.00 33.39 -9.46
CA CYS A 247 -6.38 32.10 -9.70
C CYS A 247 -5.14 31.92 -8.83
N PHE A 248 -5.01 30.76 -8.19
CA PHE A 248 -3.84 30.37 -7.39
C PHE A 248 -3.21 29.12 -7.98
N SER A 249 -1.92 28.91 -7.75
CA SER A 249 -1.19 27.73 -8.19
C SER A 249 -0.34 27.14 -7.06
N GLY A 250 -0.05 25.85 -7.12
CA GLY A 250 0.82 25.17 -6.16
C GLY A 250 1.28 23.81 -6.69
N ARG A 251 2.25 23.19 -6.02
CA ARG A 251 2.82 21.88 -6.43
C ARG A 251 2.02 20.69 -5.91
N SER A 252 1.05 20.93 -5.03
CA SER A 252 0.15 19.91 -4.51
C SER A 252 -1.27 20.42 -4.32
N LEU A 253 -2.23 19.50 -4.32
CA LEU A 253 -3.62 19.79 -3.99
C LEU A 253 -3.75 20.50 -2.64
N ASN A 254 -3.00 20.05 -1.63
CA ASN A 254 -3.09 20.61 -0.28
C ASN A 254 -2.55 22.04 -0.19
N GLU A 255 -1.46 22.33 -0.91
CA GLU A 255 -0.89 23.68 -1.00
C GLU A 255 -1.88 24.66 -1.66
N VAL A 256 -2.48 24.28 -2.78
CA VAL A 256 -3.49 25.11 -3.46
C VAL A 256 -4.74 25.30 -2.58
N LYS A 257 -5.18 24.26 -1.87
CA LYS A 257 -6.30 24.38 -0.93
C LYS A 257 -5.99 25.35 0.20
N LYS A 258 -4.77 25.35 0.74
CA LYS A 258 -4.34 26.34 1.75
C LYS A 258 -4.44 27.77 1.21
N HIS A 259 -3.93 28.02 0.01
CA HIS A 259 -4.07 29.33 -0.63
C HIS A 259 -5.53 29.76 -0.76
N VAL A 260 -6.43 28.87 -1.18
CA VAL A 260 -7.87 29.17 -1.26
C VAL A 260 -8.49 29.45 0.12
N ILE A 261 -8.07 28.73 1.16
CA ILE A 261 -8.58 28.92 2.53
C ILE A 261 -8.20 30.30 3.09
N GLU A 262 -7.00 30.79 2.77
CA GLU A 262 -6.51 32.11 3.17
C GLU A 262 -7.24 33.26 2.46
N VAL A 263 -7.96 32.98 1.38
CA VAL A 263 -8.75 34.00 0.69
C VAL A 263 -10.08 34.23 1.44
N PRO A 264 -10.41 35.48 1.82
CA PRO A 264 -11.69 35.79 2.44
C PRO A 264 -12.87 35.32 1.55
N PRO A 265 -13.93 34.74 2.13
CA PRO A 265 -15.12 34.39 1.38
C PRO A 265 -15.72 35.63 0.73
N ILE A 266 -16.31 35.46 -0.46
CA ILE A 266 -17.00 36.54 -1.17
C ILE A 266 -18.13 37.04 -0.25
N GLN A 267 -17.97 38.22 0.34
CA GLN A 267 -19.09 38.91 0.99
C GLN A 267 -20.07 39.34 -0.10
N ARG A 268 -21.07 38.51 -0.40
CA ARG A 268 -22.16 38.84 -1.31
C ARG A 268 -23.14 39.91 -0.77
N SER A 269 -22.77 40.76 0.19
CA SER A 269 -23.73 41.65 0.88
C SER A 269 -23.35 43.13 1.03
N LEU A 270 -22.59 43.72 0.10
CA LEU A 270 -22.53 45.18 -0.02
C LEU A 270 -23.58 45.77 -1.00
N VAL A 271 -24.59 44.99 -1.40
CA VAL A 271 -25.73 45.48 -2.20
C VAL A 271 -26.97 45.73 -1.33
N TYR A 272 -27.04 45.16 -0.11
CA TYR A 272 -28.20 45.33 0.78
C TYR A 272 -28.16 46.60 1.67
N ARG A 273 -27.01 47.28 1.82
CA ARG A 273 -26.96 48.57 2.55
C ARG A 273 -27.38 49.77 1.71
N THR A 274 -27.22 49.72 0.39
CA THR A 274 -27.60 50.82 -0.52
C THR A 274 -29.05 50.75 -0.97
N LEU A 275 -29.63 49.54 -1.16
CA LEU A 275 -31.04 49.41 -1.56
C LEU A 275 -32.02 49.75 -0.42
N ASN A 276 -31.68 49.42 0.84
CA ASN A 276 -32.52 49.79 1.99
C ASN A 276 -32.40 51.28 2.37
N GLY A 277 -31.28 51.95 2.04
CA GLY A 277 -31.13 53.40 2.21
C GLY A 277 -31.98 54.21 1.21
N LEU A 278 -32.02 53.77 -0.05
CA LEU A 278 -32.82 54.43 -1.10
C LEU A 278 -34.34 54.22 -0.93
N ALA A 279 -34.77 53.06 -0.44
CA ALA A 279 -36.19 52.80 -0.14
C ALA A 279 -36.72 53.57 1.09
N SER A 280 -35.84 54.09 1.94
CA SER A 280 -36.21 54.97 3.07
C SER A 280 -36.28 56.43 2.65
N LEU A 281 -35.38 56.87 1.75
CA LEU A 281 -35.39 58.22 1.15
C LEU A 281 -36.59 58.47 0.22
N MET A 282 -37.11 57.43 -0.43
CA MET A 282 -38.30 57.53 -1.30
C MET A 282 -39.62 57.51 -0.53
N ARG A 283 -39.64 57.14 0.77
CA ARG A 283 -40.85 57.10 1.60
C ARG A 283 -41.14 58.39 2.39
N ASN A 284 -40.17 59.30 2.49
CA ASN A 284 -40.30 60.55 3.26
C ASN A 284 -40.52 61.81 2.39
N ARG A 285 -40.94 61.67 1.14
CA ARG A 285 -41.45 62.79 0.32
C ARG A 285 -42.95 62.67 0.17
N GLU A 286 -43.68 62.99 1.24
CA GLU A 286 -45.09 63.38 1.12
C GLU A 286 -45.18 64.73 0.38
N PRO A 287 -46.13 64.90 -0.55
CA PRO A 287 -46.34 66.15 -1.25
C PRO A 287 -47.00 67.19 -0.33
N ALA A 288 -46.44 68.40 -0.29
CA ALA A 288 -47.05 69.54 0.39
C ALA A 288 -48.45 69.80 -0.19
N ALA A 289 -49.47 69.54 0.63
CA ALA A 289 -50.85 69.77 0.29
C ALA A 289 -51.12 71.26 0.04
N HIS A 290 -51.72 71.51 -1.13
CA HIS A 290 -52.44 72.74 -1.49
C HIS A 290 -53.30 73.23 -0.32
N ARG A 291 -53.04 74.45 0.16
CA ARG A 291 -54.04 75.24 0.89
C ARG A 291 -54.70 76.19 -0.11
N ASP A 292 -55.95 75.94 -0.39
CA ASP A 292 -56.87 76.99 -0.81
C ASP A 292 -58.28 76.62 -0.31
N PRO A 293 -58.93 77.51 0.45
CA PRO A 293 -60.37 77.61 0.33
C PRO A 293 -60.81 79.07 0.23
N ALA A 294 -61.24 79.46 -0.96
CA ALA A 294 -62.19 80.56 -1.13
C ALA A 294 -63.62 80.05 -0.86
N GLN A 295 -64.37 80.81 -0.06
CA GLN A 295 -65.84 80.92 0.14
C GLN A 295 -66.14 81.00 1.66
N SER A 296 -66.98 81.89 2.21
CA SER A 296 -67.94 82.84 1.67
C SER A 296 -68.60 83.59 2.86
N ILE A 297 -68.73 84.93 2.76
CA ILE A 297 -69.80 85.81 3.26
C ILE A 297 -70.19 85.74 4.77
N ARG A 298 -70.09 86.88 5.50
CA ARG A 298 -71.23 87.63 6.11
C ARG A 298 -70.79 88.83 6.97
N ARG A 299 -71.36 89.99 6.58
CA ARG A 299 -71.58 91.27 7.29
C ARG A 299 -70.40 92.22 7.42
#